data_AF-A6NU46-F1
#
_entry.id   AF-A6NU46-F1
#
_cell.length_a   1.000
_cell.length_b   1.000
_cell.length_c   1.000
_cell.angle_alpha   90.00
_cell.angle_beta   90.00
_cell.angle_gamma   90.00
#
_symmetry.space_group_name_H-M   'P 1'
#
loop_
_entity.id
_entity.type
_entity.pdbx_description
1 polymer ?
#
loop_
_entity_poly.entity_id
_entity_poly.type
_entity_poly.pdbx_seq_one_letter_code
_entity_poly.pdbx_strand_id
1 'polypeptide(L)'
;MNDTLKLLYDRFYTPLPMEETEQEIDDCHRQLIERLEKPERKLVLRIIDAQNLIAEQRSVDSFLCGFQLAWEVAYELNHFETNRHPSPAKEVEMDA
;
A
#
# COMPACT_ATOMS: atom_id res chain seq x y z
N MET A 1 17.86 3.92 -13.68
CA MET A 1 17.28 3.58 -12.36
C MET A 1 15.78 3.35 -12.46
N ASN A 2 15.01 4.25 -13.09
CA ASN A 2 13.57 4.04 -13.34
C ASN A 2 13.27 2.76 -14.14
N ASP A 3 14.05 2.45 -15.18
CA ASP A 3 13.81 1.25 -16.00
C ASP A 3 14.04 -0.05 -15.22
N THR A 4 15.03 -0.07 -14.31
CA THR A 4 15.30 -1.22 -13.45
C THR A 4 14.19 -1.44 -12.43
N LEU A 5 13.70 -0.37 -11.80
CA LEU A 5 12.59 -0.46 -10.84
C LEU A 5 11.30 -0.92 -11.52
N LYS A 6 11.02 -0.41 -12.72
CA LYS A 6 9.88 -0.86 -13.52
C LYS A 6 9.98 -2.34 -13.89
N LEU A 7 11.14 -2.80 -14.34
CA LEU A 7 11.38 -4.21 -14.64
C LEU A 7 11.18 -5.12 -13.42
N LEU A 8 11.59 -4.67 -12.23
CA LEU A 8 11.35 -5.41 -10.99
C LEU A 8 9.86 -5.45 -10.65
N TYR A 9 9.18 -4.31 -10.74
CA TYR A 9 7.74 -4.24 -10.52
C TYR A 9 6.98 -5.18 -11.46
N ASP A 10 7.21 -5.07 -12.77
CA ASP A 10 6.55 -5.89 -13.79
C ASP A 10 6.84 -7.39 -13.61
N ARG A 11 7.99 -7.74 -13.02
CA ARG A 11 8.37 -9.14 -12.74
C ARG A 11 7.67 -9.72 -11.51
N PHE A 12 7.43 -8.92 -10.48
CA PHE A 12 6.93 -9.40 -9.19
C PHE A 12 5.45 -9.07 -8.94
N TYR A 13 4.91 -8.10 -9.65
CA TYR A 13 3.50 -7.75 -9.57
C TYR A 13 2.69 -8.56 -10.58
N THR A 14 1.78 -9.38 -10.08
CA THR A 14 0.71 -9.96 -10.88
C THR A 14 -0.57 -9.21 -10.52
N PRO A 15 -1.22 -8.53 -11.49
CA PRO A 15 -2.52 -7.91 -11.25
C PRO A 15 -3.51 -8.93 -10.67
N LEU A 16 -4.31 -8.51 -9.70
CA LEU A 16 -5.39 -9.37 -9.20
C LEU A 16 -6.41 -9.56 -10.33
N PRO A 17 -6.93 -10.79 -10.54
CA PRO A 17 -8.03 -10.99 -11.46
C PRO A 17 -9.27 -10.26 -10.91
N MET A 18 -9.80 -9.33 -11.69
CA MET A 18 -10.95 -8.51 -11.32
C MET A 18 -12.10 -8.64 -12.33
N GLU A 19 -11.93 -9.43 -13.41
CA GLU A 19 -12.91 -9.50 -14.50
C GLU A 19 -14.31 -9.92 -14.02
N GLU A 20 -14.41 -10.87 -13.07
CA GLU A 20 -15.70 -11.30 -12.52
C GLU A 20 -16.41 -10.17 -11.77
N THR A 21 -15.67 -9.43 -10.94
CA THR A 21 -16.20 -8.31 -10.17
C THR A 21 -16.59 -7.14 -11.08
N GLU A 22 -15.78 -6.86 -12.10
CA GLU A 22 -16.08 -5.83 -13.11
C GLU A 22 -17.37 -6.18 -13.87
N GLN A 23 -17.54 -7.45 -14.27
CA GLN A 23 -18.76 -7.92 -14.92
C GLN A 23 -19.98 -7.83 -13.99
N GLU A 24 -19.83 -8.17 -12.71
CA GLU A 24 -20.89 -8.05 -11.70
C GLU A 24 -21.35 -6.60 -11.52
N ILE A 25 -20.42 -5.63 -11.51
CA ILE A 25 -20.73 -4.20 -11.43
C ILE A 25 -21.61 -3.78 -12.61
N ASP A 26 -21.24 -4.18 -13.83
CA ASP A 26 -22.01 -3.85 -15.03
C ASP A 26 -23.41 -4.47 -15.01
N ASP A 27 -23.51 -5.73 -14.58
CA ASP A 27 -24.80 -6.44 -14.45
C ASP A 27 -25.70 -5.77 -13.41
N CYS A 28 -25.14 -5.39 -12.26
CA CYS A 28 -25.87 -4.68 -11.22
C CYS A 28 -26.30 -3.29 -11.69
N HIS A 29 -25.44 -2.56 -12.39
CA HIS A 29 -25.76 -1.24 -12.91
C HIS A 29 -26.92 -1.29 -13.90
N ARG A 30 -26.96 -2.28 -14.80
CA ARG A 30 -28.09 -2.51 -15.71
C ARG A 30 -29.39 -2.77 -14.93
N GLN A 31 -29.37 -3.64 -13.94
CA GLN A 31 -30.55 -3.92 -13.10
C GLN A 31 -31.04 -2.69 -12.32
N LEU A 32 -30.13 -1.84 -11.84
CA LEU A 32 -30.49 -0.60 -11.16
C LEU A 32 -31.22 0.37 -12.10
N ILE A 33 -30.79 0.48 -13.36
CA ILE A 33 -31.46 1.31 -14.38
C ILE A 33 -32.90 0.86 -14.60
N GLU A 34 -33.15 -0.45 -14.63
CA GLU A 34 -34.46 -1.03 -14.90
C GLU A 34 -35.44 -0.92 -13.71
N ARG A 35 -34.93 -1.03 -12.47
CA ARG A 35 -35.78 -1.13 -11.27
C ARG A 35 -35.99 0.17 -10.53
N LEU A 36 -35.13 1.17 -10.70
CA LEU A 36 -35.13 2.39 -9.90
C LEU A 36 -35.23 3.66 -10.75
N GLU A 37 -35.94 4.65 -10.24
CA GLU A 37 -35.94 5.97 -10.85
C GLU A 37 -34.59 6.68 -10.66
N LYS A 38 -34.44 7.82 -11.32
CA LYS A 38 -33.18 8.58 -11.30
C LYS A 38 -32.73 9.04 -9.89
N PRO A 39 -33.62 9.51 -8.98
CA PRO A 39 -33.17 9.98 -7.68
C PRO A 39 -32.62 8.85 -6.79
N GLU A 40 -33.24 7.67 -6.78
CA GLU A 40 -32.79 6.51 -6.01
C GLU A 40 -31.46 5.99 -6.53
N ARG A 41 -31.30 5.88 -7.85
CA ARG A 41 -30.02 5.50 -8.47
C ARG A 41 -28.89 6.44 -8.06
N LYS A 42 -29.15 7.75 -8.01
CA LYS A 42 -28.16 8.72 -7.55
C LYS A 42 -27.77 8.51 -6.08
N LEU A 43 -28.70 8.10 -5.22
CA LEU A 43 -28.39 7.79 -3.83
C LEU A 43 -27.52 6.53 -3.72
N VAL A 44 -27.85 5.47 -4.46
CA VAL A 44 -27.05 4.23 -4.49
C VAL A 44 -25.62 4.51 -4.96
N LEU A 45 -25.46 5.24 -6.06
CA LEU A 45 -24.12 5.60 -6.57
C LEU A 45 -23.33 6.43 -5.56
N ARG A 46 -23.97 7.38 -4.86
CA ARG A 46 -23.30 8.15 -3.78
C ARG A 46 -22.88 7.29 -2.59
N ILE A 47 -23.64 6.25 -2.26
CA ILE A 47 -23.25 5.30 -1.20
C ILE A 47 -22.01 4.53 -1.64
N ILE A 48 -21.99 4.02 -2.88
CA ILE A 48 -20.84 3.30 -3.45
C ILE A 48 -19.60 4.21 -3.48
N ASP A 49 -19.73 5.45 -3.96
CA ASP A 49 -18.63 6.42 -3.99
C ASP A 49 -18.07 6.67 -2.57
N ALA A 50 -18.94 6.83 -1.58
CA ALA A 50 -18.52 7.05 -0.20
C ALA A 50 -17.85 5.80 0.40
N GLN A 51 -18.36 4.61 0.11
CA GLN A 51 -17.76 3.35 0.55
C GLN A 51 -16.37 3.14 -0.07
N ASN A 52 -16.23 3.40 -1.37
CA ASN A 52 -14.96 3.32 -2.09
C ASN A 52 -13.94 4.29 -1.51
N LEU A 53 -14.34 5.54 -1.27
CA LEU A 53 -13.47 6.53 -0.63
C LEU A 53 -13.02 6.07 0.77
N ILE A 54 -13.92 5.52 1.59
CA ILE A 54 -13.56 5.00 2.91
C ILE A 54 -12.56 3.84 2.80
N ALA A 55 -12.80 2.90 1.87
CA ALA A 55 -11.92 1.76 1.67
C ALA A 55 -10.53 2.19 1.20
N GLU A 56 -10.45 3.12 0.25
CA GLU A 56 -9.19 3.66 -0.26
C GLU A 56 -8.42 4.39 0.85
N GLN A 57 -9.08 5.30 1.58
CA GLN A 57 -8.45 6.04 2.68
C GLN A 57 -7.92 5.11 3.77
N ARG A 58 -8.68 4.09 4.15
CA ARG A 58 -8.23 3.07 5.12
C ARG A 58 -7.06 2.25 4.60
N SER A 59 -7.07 1.89 3.32
CA SER A 59 -5.98 1.14 2.70
C SER A 59 -4.69 1.96 2.68
N VAL A 60 -4.77 3.23 2.30
CA VAL A 60 -3.62 4.16 2.27
C VAL A 60 -3.09 4.41 3.68
N ASP A 61 -3.97 4.71 4.63
CA ASP A 61 -3.60 4.94 6.04
C ASP A 61 -2.89 3.72 6.64
N SER A 62 -3.45 2.53 6.46
CA SER A 62 -2.86 1.28 6.94
C SER A 62 -1.52 0.99 6.26
N PHE A 63 -1.39 1.23 4.95
CA PHE A 63 -0.14 1.05 4.23
C PHE A 63 0.94 1.99 4.75
N LEU A 64 0.64 3.28 4.92
CA LEU A 64 1.59 4.27 5.41
C LEU A 64 2.07 3.94 6.83
N CYS A 65 1.15 3.55 7.72
CA CYS A 65 1.51 3.13 9.08
C CYS A 65 2.43 1.91 9.06
N GLY A 66 2.09 0.86 8.29
CA GLY A 66 2.93 -0.33 8.16
C GLY A 66 4.29 -0.04 7.54
N PHE A 67 4.33 0.84 6.54
CA PHE A 67 5.57 1.28 5.90
C PHE A 67 6.47 2.05 6.87
N GLN A 68 5.92 2.99 7.64
CA GLN A 68 6.67 3.73 8.65
C GLN A 68 7.25 2.78 9.70
N LEU A 69 6.46 1.82 10.19
CA LEU A 69 6.94 0.83 11.14
C LEU A 69 8.08 -0.02 10.56
N ALA A 70 7.94 -0.49 9.32
CA ALA A 70 8.99 -1.27 8.66
C ALA A 70 10.28 -0.44 8.50
N TRP A 71 10.16 0.85 8.21
CA TRP A 71 11.28 1.78 8.13
C TRP A 71 11.99 1.96 9.49
N GLU A 72 11.24 2.16 10.56
CA GLU A 72 11.78 2.26 11.93
C GLU A 72 12.51 0.98 12.33
N VAL A 73 11.91 -0.20 12.06
CA VAL A 73 12.56 -1.49 12.32
C VAL A 73 13.86 -1.65 11.52
N ALA A 74 13.86 -1.27 10.24
CA ALA A 74 15.07 -1.33 9.42
C ALA A 74 16.17 -0.40 9.94
N TYR A 75 15.82 0.80 10.40
CA TYR A 75 16.74 1.74 11.02
C TYR A 75 17.35 1.17 12.30
N GLU A 76 16.53 0.61 13.19
CA GLU A 76 16.99 -0.01 14.45
C GLU A 76 17.92 -1.20 14.20
N LEU A 77 17.61 -2.06 13.22
CA LEU A 77 18.48 -3.18 12.85
C LEU A 77 19.84 -2.70 12.31
N ASN A 78 19.85 -1.69 11.45
CA ASN A 78 21.09 -1.12 10.91
C ASN A 78 21.92 -0.44 12.01
N HIS A 79 21.27 0.25 12.95
CA HIS A 79 21.95 0.85 14.09
C HIS A 79 22.51 -0.21 15.05
N PHE A 80 21.77 -1.30 15.28
CA PHE A 80 22.25 -2.44 16.06
C PHE A 80 23.47 -3.12 15.42
N GLU A 81 23.47 -3.32 14.09
CA GLU A 81 24.64 -3.84 13.36
C GLU A 81 25.85 -2.90 13.46
N THR A 82 25.62 -1.59 13.34
CA THR A 82 26.65 -0.56 13.49
C THR A 82 27.26 -0.55 14.91
N ASN A 83 26.43 -0.67 15.94
CA ASN A 83 26.87 -0.68 17.34
C ASN A 83 27.52 -2.00 17.78
N ARG A 84 27.24 -3.11 17.08
CA ARG A 84 27.88 -4.42 17.33
C ARG A 84 29.29 -4.52 16.75
N HIS A 85 29.61 -3.69 15.76
CA HIS A 85 30.94 -3.50 15.21
C HIS A 85 31.46 -2.09 15.51
N PRO A 86 31.78 -1.73 16.79
CA PRO A 86 32.66 -0.61 16.99
C PRO A 86 34.00 -1.00 16.33
N SER A 87 34.37 -0.30 15.27
CA SER A 87 35.71 -0.40 14.67
C SER A 87 36.74 -0.40 15.80
N PRO A 88 37.69 -1.35 15.86
CA PRO A 88 38.76 -1.33 16.87
C PRO A 88 39.72 -0.22 16.48
N ALA A 89 39.39 1.01 16.83
CA ALA A 89 40.26 2.15 16.61
C ALA A 89 40.40 2.93 17.92
N LYS A 90 41.50 2.57 18.59
CA LYS A 90 42.31 3.35 19.54
C LYS A 90 42.02 3.14 21.03
N GLU A 91 42.34 1.95 21.50
CA GLU A 91 43.02 1.78 22.80
C GLU A 91 44.51 1.48 22.53
N VAL A 92 45.31 2.47 22.15
CA VAL A 92 46.76 2.45 22.43
C VAL A 92 47.24 3.89 22.54
N GLU A 93 47.30 4.38 23.77
CA GLU A 93 48.50 5.05 24.33
C GLU A 93 48.24 5.33 25.81
N MET A 94 48.51 4.31 26.63
CA MET A 94 49.00 4.52 27.99
C MET A 94 50.53 4.40 27.94
N ASP A 95 51.18 5.38 28.58
CA ASP A 95 52.53 5.40 29.15
C ASP A 95 53.76 5.43 28.22
N ALA A 96 54.42 6.61 28.20
CA ALA A 96 55.85 6.80 28.43
C ALA A 96 56.15 8.22 28.94
#